data_AF-A0A6M3IFU8-F1
#
_entry.id   AF-A0A6M3IFU8-F1
#
_cell.length_a   1.000
_cell.length_b   1.000
_cell.length_c   1.000
_cell.angle_alpha   90.00
_cell.angle_beta   90.00
_cell.angle_gamma   90.00
#
_symmetry.space_group_name_H-M   'P 1'
#
loop_
_entity.id
_entity.type
_entity.pdbx_description
1 polymer ?
#
loop_
_entity_poly.entity_id
_entity_poly.type
_entity_poly.pdbx_seq_one_letter_code
_entity_poly.pdbx_strand_id
1 'polypeptide(L)'
;MVLNFVRDLADGHGFEDEILAFIHLKHPSATRVLGNFKGYDIEVPSLKHRIECKFDRMSERTGNIAVEFECSGKPSGINNTKATHWIHKYHHDGKWLLAIARVSVFKQLCEGQRVVKGGDNYSAKMYLVPKELLKKTKGIKIKLPVDKN
;
A
#
# COMPACT_ATOMS: atom_id res chain seq x y z
N MET A 1 -18.19 -5.97 -13.98
CA MET A 1 -17.81 -4.78 -13.18
C MET A 1 -17.91 -5.05 -11.67
N VAL A 2 -19.03 -5.58 -11.16
CA VAL A 2 -19.20 -5.90 -9.71
C VAL A 2 -18.26 -7.01 -9.19
N LEU A 3 -17.97 -8.03 -10.01
CA LEU A 3 -17.16 -9.19 -9.59
C LEU A 3 -15.70 -8.84 -9.22
N ASN A 4 -15.08 -7.90 -9.97
CA ASN A 4 -13.71 -7.47 -9.72
C ASN A 4 -13.61 -6.66 -8.44
N PHE A 5 -14.58 -5.77 -8.19
CA PHE A 5 -14.64 -4.96 -6.98
C PHE A 5 -14.72 -5.82 -5.70
N VAL A 6 -15.57 -6.84 -5.67
CA VAL A 6 -15.71 -7.73 -4.50
C VAL A 6 -14.41 -8.49 -4.24
N ARG A 7 -13.77 -8.99 -5.29
CA ARG A 7 -12.47 -9.67 -5.19
C ARG A 7 -11.39 -8.71 -4.70
N ASP A 8 -11.32 -7.51 -5.26
CA ASP A 8 -10.32 -6.51 -4.89
C ASP A 8 -10.44 -6.08 -3.43
N LEU A 9 -11.67 -5.95 -2.94
CA LEU A 9 -11.95 -5.68 -1.54
C LEU A 9 -11.54 -6.85 -0.63
N ALA A 10 -11.87 -8.09 -1.02
CA ALA A 10 -11.51 -9.28 -0.26
C ALA A 10 -9.99 -9.47 -0.17
N ASP A 11 -9.28 -9.27 -1.29
CA ASP A 11 -7.83 -9.36 -1.35
C ASP A 11 -7.14 -8.21 -0.56
N GLY A 12 -7.73 -7.02 -0.54
CA GLY A 12 -7.28 -5.89 0.29
C GLY A 12 -7.37 -6.22 1.78
N HIS A 13 -8.55 -6.64 2.24
CA HIS A 13 -8.74 -7.08 3.64
C HIS A 13 -7.84 -8.27 3.99
N GLY A 14 -7.70 -9.26 3.11
CA GLY A 14 -6.83 -10.40 3.34
C GLY A 14 -5.35 -10.02 3.46
N PHE A 15 -4.92 -8.96 2.77
CA PHE A 15 -3.57 -8.40 2.93
C PHE A 15 -3.41 -7.63 4.24
N GLU A 16 -4.40 -6.82 4.64
CA GLU A 16 -4.40 -6.16 5.95
C GLU A 16 -4.32 -7.17 7.10
N ASP A 17 -5.09 -8.26 7.02
CA ASP A 17 -5.10 -9.32 8.03
C ASP A 17 -3.74 -10.05 8.11
N GLU A 18 -3.07 -10.28 6.97
CA GLU A 18 -1.71 -10.83 6.90
C GLU A 18 -0.69 -9.93 7.63
N ILE A 19 -0.74 -8.62 7.35
CA ILE A 19 0.13 -7.63 8.00
C ILE A 19 -0.17 -7.54 9.50
N LEU A 20 -1.44 -7.56 9.89
CA LEU A 20 -1.84 -7.50 11.29
C LEU A 20 -1.33 -8.71 12.07
N ALA A 21 -1.47 -9.92 11.52
CA ALA A 21 -0.97 -11.15 12.14
C ALA A 21 0.55 -11.09 12.36
N PHE A 22 1.31 -10.56 11.39
CA PHE A 22 2.75 -10.35 11.55
C PHE A 22 3.08 -9.36 12.67
N ILE A 23 2.36 -8.23 12.73
CA ILE A 23 2.57 -7.21 13.76
C ILE A 23 2.24 -7.77 15.14
N HIS A 24 1.19 -8.58 15.27
CA HIS A 24 0.77 -9.20 16.53
C HIS A 24 1.83 -10.08 17.19
N LEU A 25 2.76 -10.64 16.42
CA LEU A 25 3.89 -11.41 16.97
C LEU A 25 4.73 -10.60 17.97
N LYS A 26 4.76 -9.26 17.84
CA LYS A 26 5.51 -8.35 18.73
C LYS A 26 4.64 -7.29 19.40
N HIS A 27 3.52 -6.93 18.77
CA HIS A 27 2.64 -5.86 19.20
C HIS A 27 1.19 -6.37 19.17
N PRO A 28 0.80 -7.26 20.11
CA PRO A 28 -0.52 -7.88 20.13
C PRO A 28 -1.68 -6.88 20.32
N SER A 29 -1.40 -5.66 20.78
CA SER A 29 -2.39 -4.58 20.89
C SER A 29 -2.69 -3.87 19.57
N ALA A 30 -2.05 -4.25 18.46
CA ALA A 30 -2.37 -3.69 17.16
C ALA A 30 -3.80 -4.07 16.74
N THR A 31 -4.47 -3.20 16.01
CA THR A 31 -5.85 -3.43 15.57
C THR A 31 -6.05 -2.99 14.13
N ARG A 32 -6.92 -3.70 13.41
CA ARG A 32 -7.45 -3.21 12.14
C ARG A 32 -8.51 -2.14 12.43
N VAL A 33 -8.49 -1.06 11.64
CA VAL A 33 -9.57 -0.08 11.67
C VAL A 33 -10.74 -0.61 10.85
N LEU A 34 -11.93 -0.62 11.44
CA LEU A 34 -13.15 -1.09 10.79
C LEU A 34 -14.01 0.10 10.33
N GLY A 35 -14.81 -0.14 9.29
CA GLY A 35 -15.76 0.85 8.75
C GLY A 35 -15.14 1.84 7.76
N ASN A 36 -15.80 2.98 7.55
CA ASN A 36 -15.48 3.94 6.49
C ASN A 36 -14.35 4.94 6.84
N PHE A 37 -13.53 4.65 7.85
CA PHE A 37 -12.43 5.53 8.21
C PHE A 37 -11.31 5.44 7.16
N LYS A 38 -11.10 6.52 6.39
CA LYS A 38 -10.16 6.54 5.24
C LYS A 38 -8.74 7.00 5.59
N GLY A 39 -8.36 6.97 6.87
CA GLY A 39 -7.09 7.57 7.32
C GLY A 39 -5.92 6.60 7.37
N TYR A 40 -6.16 5.33 7.67
CA TYR A 40 -5.18 4.25 7.77
C TYR A 40 -5.93 2.94 8.04
N ASP A 41 -5.28 1.80 7.80
CA ASP A 41 -5.91 0.49 7.87
C ASP A 41 -5.60 -0.23 9.19
N ILE A 42 -4.40 -0.01 9.75
CA ILE A 42 -3.94 -0.66 11.00
C ILE A 42 -3.37 0.38 11.97
N GLU A 43 -3.74 0.27 13.24
CA GLU A 43 -3.14 1.03 14.34
C GLU A 43 -2.27 0.11 15.21
N VAL A 44 -1.09 0.60 15.60
CA VAL A 44 -0.16 -0.07 16.51
C VAL A 44 0.08 0.86 17.71
N PRO A 45 -0.78 0.82 18.74
CA PRO A 45 -0.76 1.80 19.82
C PRO A 45 0.56 1.85 20.58
N SER A 46 1.18 0.69 20.82
CA SER A 46 2.45 0.56 21.56
C SER A 46 3.61 1.32 20.90
N LEU A 47 3.54 1.57 19.59
CA LEU A 47 4.53 2.34 18.85
C LEU A 47 4.01 3.71 18.42
N LYS A 48 2.73 4.05 18.67
CA LYS A 48 2.04 5.19 18.06
C LYS A 48 2.15 5.20 16.54
N HIS A 49 2.11 4.02 15.91
CA HIS A 49 2.16 3.87 14.47
C HIS A 49 0.76 3.67 13.91
N ARG A 50 0.53 4.27 12.75
CA ARG A 50 -0.64 4.07 11.88
C ARG A 50 -0.13 3.63 10.51
N ILE A 51 -0.72 2.60 9.94
CA ILE A 51 -0.22 1.93 8.75
C ILE A 51 -1.30 1.95 7.68
N GLU A 52 -0.91 2.37 6.48
CA GLU A 52 -1.69 2.16 5.26
C GLU A 52 -1.10 0.96 4.49
N CYS A 53 -1.96 0.05 4.05
CA CYS A 53 -1.63 -1.11 3.25
C CYS A 53 -2.14 -0.91 1.81
N LYS A 54 -1.28 -1.16 0.82
CA LYS A 54 -1.66 -1.21 -0.60
C LYS A 54 -1.20 -2.49 -1.25
N PHE A 55 -2.10 -3.15 -1.97
CA PHE A 55 -1.81 -4.33 -2.75
C PHE A 55 -1.91 -4.00 -4.25
N ASP A 56 -0.78 -3.89 -4.92
CA ASP A 56 -0.70 -3.56 -6.34
C ASP A 56 -0.53 -4.82 -7.18
N ARG A 57 -1.64 -5.36 -7.68
CA ARG A 57 -1.59 -6.53 -8.59
C ARG A 57 -1.07 -6.19 -9.97
N MET A 58 -1.28 -4.96 -10.44
CA MET A 58 -0.82 -4.52 -11.76
C MET A 58 0.69 -4.47 -11.85
N SER A 59 1.38 -4.37 -10.71
CA SER A 59 2.82 -4.56 -10.65
C SER A 59 3.26 -5.92 -11.23
N GLU A 60 2.47 -6.99 -11.23
CA GLU A 60 2.85 -8.26 -11.89
C GLU A 60 3.12 -8.09 -13.39
N ARG A 61 2.36 -7.21 -14.04
CA ARG A 61 2.36 -7.03 -15.51
C ARG A 61 3.15 -5.81 -15.97
N THR A 62 3.71 -5.05 -15.04
CA THR A 62 4.36 -3.76 -15.34
C THR A 62 5.73 -3.68 -14.68
N GLY A 63 6.56 -2.71 -15.11
CA GLY A 63 7.86 -2.41 -14.48
C GLY A 63 7.78 -1.48 -13.26
N ASN A 64 6.58 -1.10 -12.84
CA ASN A 64 6.34 -0.04 -11.85
C ASN A 64 5.43 -0.53 -10.72
N ILE A 65 5.42 0.21 -9.62
CA ILE A 65 4.27 0.26 -8.72
C ILE A 65 3.44 1.51 -9.03
N ALA A 66 2.15 1.47 -8.70
CA ALA A 66 1.25 2.60 -8.83
C ALA A 66 0.88 3.16 -7.45
N VAL A 67 1.25 4.42 -7.19
CA VAL A 67 0.91 5.10 -5.93
C VAL A 67 -0.20 6.12 -6.19
N GLU A 68 -1.42 5.81 -5.76
CA GLU A 68 -2.59 6.66 -5.92
C GLU A 68 -2.51 7.94 -5.07
N PHE A 69 -2.91 9.07 -5.65
CA PHE A 69 -2.95 10.37 -4.97
C PHE A 69 -4.24 11.19 -5.20
N GLU A 70 -5.08 10.80 -6.17
CA GLU A 70 -6.35 11.45 -6.46
C GLU A 70 -7.36 10.41 -6.99
N CYS A 71 -8.63 10.56 -6.63
CA CYS A 71 -9.73 9.79 -7.19
C CYS A 71 -10.97 10.68 -7.37
N SER A 72 -11.56 10.66 -8.56
CA SER A 72 -12.73 11.50 -8.94
C SER A 72 -12.54 12.99 -8.61
N GLY A 73 -11.34 13.52 -8.89
CA GLY A 73 -11.00 14.94 -8.65
C GLY A 73 -10.77 15.31 -7.18
N LYS A 74 -10.79 14.35 -6.26
CA LYS A 74 -10.56 14.56 -4.82
C LYS A 74 -9.25 13.92 -4.37
N PRO A 75 -8.54 14.51 -3.39
CA PRO A 75 -7.36 13.87 -2.80
C PRO A 75 -7.67 12.45 -2.32
N SER A 76 -6.79 11.50 -2.64
CA SER A 76 -6.91 10.11 -2.21
C SER A 76 -5.53 9.50 -1.93
N GLY A 77 -5.50 8.24 -1.49
CA GLY A 77 -4.27 7.49 -1.25
C GLY A 77 -3.21 8.28 -0.46
N ILE A 78 -2.03 8.45 -1.07
CA ILE A 78 -0.87 9.08 -0.42
C ILE A 78 -1.09 10.55 -0.03
N ASN A 79 -2.04 11.24 -0.67
CA ASN A 79 -2.37 12.63 -0.37
C ASN A 79 -3.43 12.78 0.74
N ASN A 80 -4.23 11.75 1.00
CA ASN A 80 -5.32 11.80 1.99
C ASN A 80 -5.07 10.93 3.25
N THR A 81 -4.10 10.02 3.19
CA THR A 81 -3.77 9.15 4.33
C THR A 81 -3.28 9.95 5.54
N LYS A 82 -3.70 9.50 6.73
CA LYS A 82 -3.24 9.94 8.06
C LYS A 82 -2.25 8.93 8.66
N ALA A 83 -1.85 7.91 7.88
CA ALA A 83 -0.89 6.91 8.29
C ALA A 83 0.50 7.53 8.51
N THR A 84 1.24 6.93 9.44
CA THR A 84 2.67 7.22 9.65
C THR A 84 3.55 6.39 8.71
N HIS A 85 3.09 5.19 8.37
CA HIS A 85 3.82 4.19 7.60
C HIS A 85 2.96 3.69 6.44
N TRP A 86 3.64 3.28 5.38
CA TRP A 86 3.05 2.75 4.18
C TRP A 86 3.68 1.39 3.89
N ILE A 87 2.84 0.39 3.65
CA ILE A 87 3.25 -0.94 3.22
C ILE A 87 2.66 -1.18 1.84
N HIS A 88 3.53 -1.33 0.85
CA HIS A 88 3.15 -1.57 -0.52
C HIS A 88 3.53 -3.01 -0.92
N LYS A 89 2.55 -3.87 -1.17
CA LYS A 89 2.74 -5.23 -1.69
C LYS A 89 2.76 -5.17 -3.21
N TYR A 90 3.87 -5.63 -3.80
CA TYR A 90 4.11 -5.58 -5.24
C TYR A 90 4.85 -6.83 -5.72
N HIS A 91 4.74 -7.13 -7.00
CA HIS A 91 5.38 -8.27 -7.64
C HIS A 91 6.67 -7.86 -8.34
N HIS A 92 7.73 -8.65 -8.17
CA HIS A 92 9.02 -8.41 -8.80
C HIS A 92 9.82 -9.72 -8.87
N ASP A 93 10.43 -10.00 -10.01
CA ASP A 93 11.24 -11.20 -10.28
C ASP A 93 10.58 -12.51 -9.84
N GLY A 94 9.29 -12.68 -10.18
CA GLY A 94 8.52 -13.90 -9.88
C GLY A 94 8.07 -14.04 -8.43
N LYS A 95 8.18 -12.99 -7.61
CA LYS A 95 7.84 -13.03 -6.18
C LYS A 95 7.02 -11.81 -5.77
N TRP A 96 6.12 -12.01 -4.81
CA TRP A 96 5.52 -10.92 -4.05
C TRP A 96 6.51 -10.40 -3.01
N LEU A 97 6.63 -9.09 -2.90
CA LEU A 97 7.48 -8.36 -1.98
C LEU A 97 6.68 -7.27 -1.26
N LEU A 98 7.14 -6.88 -0.08
CA LEU A 98 6.63 -5.75 0.69
C LEU A 98 7.67 -4.63 0.70
N ALA A 99 7.30 -3.44 0.23
CA ALA A 99 8.05 -2.21 0.45
C ALA A 99 7.46 -1.47 1.66
N ILE A 100 8.26 -1.31 2.71
CA ILE A 100 7.84 -0.77 4.01
C ILE A 100 8.63 0.49 4.32
N ALA A 101 7.96 1.63 4.50
CA ALA A 101 8.61 2.89 4.86
C ALA A 101 7.65 3.85 5.57
N ARG A 102 8.16 5.02 5.99
CA ARG A 102 7.29 6.13 6.39
C ARG A 102 6.55 6.69 5.18
N VAL A 103 5.34 7.20 5.38
CA VAL A 103 4.58 7.88 4.32
C VAL A 103 5.37 9.02 3.67
N SER A 104 6.17 9.76 4.46
CA SER A 104 7.03 10.83 3.94
C SER A 104 8.06 10.35 2.93
N VAL A 105 8.60 9.14 3.10
CA VAL A 105 9.56 8.53 2.15
C VAL A 105 8.85 8.18 0.84
N PHE A 106 7.63 7.63 0.91
CA PHE A 106 6.83 7.38 -0.29
C PHE A 106 6.41 8.67 -1.01
N LYS A 107 6.13 9.75 -0.27
CA LYS A 107 5.85 11.07 -0.88
C LYS A 107 7.06 11.58 -1.67
N GLN A 108 8.25 11.55 -1.08
CA GLN A 108 9.50 11.91 -1.76
C GLN A 108 9.76 11.03 -2.98
N LEU A 109 9.47 9.73 -2.87
CA LEU A 109 9.61 8.78 -3.97
C LEU A 109 8.71 9.11 -5.17
N CYS A 110 7.55 9.74 -4.92
CA CYS A 110 6.60 10.14 -5.94
C CYS A 110 6.97 11.45 -6.65
N GLU A 111 7.86 12.25 -6.08
CA GLU A 111 8.26 13.53 -6.66
C GLU A 111 8.93 13.33 -8.04
N GLY A 112 8.48 14.09 -9.04
CA GLY A 112 8.97 14.01 -10.42
C GLY A 112 8.57 12.74 -11.19
N GLN A 113 7.80 11.83 -10.58
CA GLN A 113 7.38 10.60 -11.26
C GLN A 113 6.28 10.86 -12.28
N ARG A 114 6.22 9.98 -13.30
CA ARG A 114 5.18 10.05 -14.32
C ARG A 114 3.80 9.81 -13.69
N VAL A 115 2.85 10.68 -14.02
CA VAL A 115 1.45 10.56 -13.61
C VAL A 115 0.64 9.85 -14.70
N VAL A 116 -0.21 8.91 -14.30
CA VAL A 116 -1.15 8.23 -15.19
C VAL A 116 -2.55 8.19 -14.58
N LYS A 117 -3.55 7.93 -15.43
CA LYS A 117 -4.90 7.60 -14.99
C LYS A 117 -5.08 6.08 -14.91
N GLY A 118 -5.86 5.63 -13.94
CA GLY A 118 -6.28 4.24 -13.81
C GLY A 118 -7.36 4.10 -12.74
N GLY A 119 -7.42 2.94 -12.07
CA GLY A 119 -8.56 2.58 -11.24
C GLY A 119 -9.83 2.39 -12.08
N ASP A 120 -10.96 2.18 -11.40
CA ASP A 120 -12.23 1.95 -12.08
C ASP A 120 -12.63 3.18 -12.92
N ASN A 121 -13.00 2.94 -14.17
CA ASN A 121 -13.36 3.97 -15.15
C ASN A 121 -12.30 5.08 -15.32
N TYR A 122 -11.01 4.79 -15.08
CA TYR A 122 -9.93 5.77 -15.15
C TYR A 122 -10.13 6.99 -14.23
N SER A 123 -10.85 6.79 -13.12
CA SER A 123 -11.21 7.83 -12.17
C SER A 123 -10.08 8.22 -11.21
N ALA A 124 -9.03 7.41 -11.09
CA ALA A 124 -7.90 7.65 -10.21
C ALA A 124 -6.66 8.15 -10.96
N LYS A 125 -5.85 8.98 -10.28
CA LYS A 125 -4.51 9.37 -10.73
C LYS A 125 -3.45 8.77 -9.81
N MET A 126 -2.38 8.28 -10.43
CA MET A 126 -1.32 7.55 -9.75
C MET A 126 0.05 8.02 -10.25
N TYR A 127 1.02 8.06 -9.34
CA TYR A 127 2.43 8.12 -9.68
C TYR A 127 2.92 6.72 -10.06
N LEU A 128 3.58 6.58 -11.21
CA LEU A 128 4.27 5.36 -11.58
C LEU A 128 5.71 5.41 -11.11
N VAL A 129 6.02 4.59 -10.11
CA VAL A 129 7.35 4.49 -9.52
C VAL A 129 8.02 3.22 -10.02
N PRO A 130 9.20 3.27 -10.66
CA PRO A 130 9.93 2.07 -11.05
C PRO A 130 10.23 1.18 -9.85
N LYS A 131 10.00 -0.14 -9.97
CA LYS A 131 10.22 -1.08 -8.86
C LYS A 131 11.67 -1.09 -8.36
N GLU A 132 12.62 -0.89 -9.27
CA GLU A 132 14.05 -0.78 -8.95
C GLU A 132 14.36 0.38 -7.99
N LEU A 133 13.57 1.45 -8.04
CA LEU A 133 13.77 2.60 -7.17
C LEU A 133 13.45 2.25 -5.71
N LEU A 134 12.51 1.33 -5.46
CA LEU A 134 12.16 0.88 -4.11
C LEU A 134 13.36 0.28 -3.37
N LYS A 135 14.20 -0.49 -4.07
CA LYS A 135 15.41 -1.09 -3.50
C LYS A 135 16.53 -0.07 -3.26
N LYS A 136 16.57 1.01 -4.06
CA LYS A 136 17.63 2.03 -4.04
C LYS A 136 17.32 3.19 -3.07
N THR A 137 16.06 3.42 -2.74
CA THR A 137 15.66 4.54 -1.89
C THR A 137 15.94 4.25 -0.42
N LYS A 138 16.80 5.10 0.18
CA LYS A 138 17.09 5.08 1.61
C LYS A 138 15.81 5.23 2.43
N GLY A 139 15.61 4.34 3.41
CA GLY A 139 14.44 4.36 4.30
C GLY A 139 13.31 3.44 3.86
N ILE A 140 13.38 2.82 2.68
CA ILE A 140 12.51 1.72 2.29
C ILE A 140 13.16 0.39 2.68
N LYS A 141 12.39 -0.45 3.36
CA LYS A 141 12.77 -1.83 3.68
C LYS A 141 11.99 -2.78 2.79
N ILE A 142 12.70 -3.69 2.14
CA ILE A 142 12.09 -4.77 1.35
C ILE A 142 12.00 -6.04 2.20
N LYS A 143 10.82 -6.65 2.24
CA LYS A 143 10.54 -7.91 2.95
C LYS A 143 9.77 -8.87 2.07
N LEU A 144 9.88 -10.16 2.36
CA LEU A 144 8.92 -11.14 1.85
C LEU A 144 7.59 -10.99 2.60
N PRO A 145 6.44 -11.23 1.95
CA PRO A 145 5.16 -11.45 2.61
C PRO A 145 5.29 -12.54 3.67
N VAL A 146 4.41 -12.53 4.66
CA VAL A 146 4.45 -13.58 5.68
C VAL A 146 3.84 -14.83 5.09
N ASP A 147 4.62 -15.91 5.06
CA ASP A 147 4.14 -17.20 4.59
C ASP A 147 2.95 -17.63 5.46
N LYS A 148 1.82 -17.91 4.79
CA LYS A 148 0.71 -18.63 5.40
C LYS A 148 1.13 -20.09 5.47
N ASN A 149 1.82 -20.48 6.54
CA ASN A 149 1.93 -21.90 6.90
C ASN A 149 0.53 -22.45 7.21
#